data_AF-A0A0K0GAB1-F1
#
_entry.id   AF-A0A0K0GAB1-F1
#
_cell.length_a   1.000
_cell.length_b   1.000
_cell.length_c   1.000
_cell.angle_alpha   90.00
_cell.angle_beta   90.00
_cell.angle_gamma   90.00
#
_symmetry.space_group_name_H-M   'P 1'
#
loop_
_entity.id
_entity.type
_entity.pdbx_description
1 polymer ?
#
loop_
_entity_poly.entity_id
_entity_poly.type
_entity_poly.pdbx_seq_one_letter_code
_entity_poly.pdbx_strand_id
1 'polypeptide(L)'
;MFNKKMVSICLICLLFLGACNNGEKVNTAIKNPNNETNNSQTEVKEEKGNEQVNEEKHENDPGIETSSESESVSKINSLEQMKEQKSGSLVQDATPQFEVENSAIEPLNSNQIKAMIEELEKLTNETADATEIYNKIVQLLRSPNYKEIINRAENFEPRFDKPFMPSVSEEDNNDVQSNRGKAIILLDAKSSMLLSQDGQLTLETIKNSITRFAKIIGQNNEVSLIVYGHKNNNSETDHVQACNAVEEMYPMGAFDEEQFKQSLRTIEGNGESPLSQALKKAEEISGEEDEEVSIYVISNGAETCNGDPVKEIKTFMSKNVDRSVHIIGLEVDEDAGDMLKELSILGKGSYYSVKNEEELKNIIGEKWLKNYIDLALAHTKAPGPWEILDEYNRFDEDLNQIREVIKTEKSRYDQAVQILSLEKFVDQSIVDQVSELIIEEYRNKLDIISEFRTNKLEEIDQEAKDIRDQVEEWKEQMQQLENLAFAQPNSEHQVF
;
A
#
# COMPACT_ATOMS: atom_id res chain seq x y z
N MET A 1 65.19 21.18 -20.75
CA MET A 1 64.19 20.83 -21.79
C MET A 1 62.83 20.80 -21.13
N PHE A 2 61.91 21.61 -21.63
CA PHE A 2 60.48 21.63 -21.30
C PHE A 2 59.86 20.22 -21.38
N ASN A 3 59.00 19.80 -20.44
CA ASN A 3 57.53 19.93 -20.56
C ASN A 3 56.73 19.15 -19.50
N LYS A 4 55.67 19.83 -19.03
CA LYS A 4 54.30 19.36 -18.67
C LYS A 4 54.14 18.44 -17.45
N LYS A 5 53.60 18.97 -16.34
CA LYS A 5 52.16 19.14 -16.00
C LYS A 5 51.51 17.80 -15.64
N MET A 6 50.69 17.62 -14.61
CA MET A 6 50.20 18.39 -13.44
C MET A 6 49.29 17.35 -12.72
N VAL A 7 49.40 17.13 -11.39
CA VAL A 7 48.44 17.62 -10.35
C VAL A 7 47.10 16.86 -10.36
N SER A 8 46.49 16.41 -9.26
CA SER A 8 46.73 16.56 -7.82
C SER A 8 46.11 15.39 -7.06
N ILE A 9 46.66 15.17 -5.88
CA ILE A 9 46.24 14.24 -4.83
C ILE A 9 45.32 14.96 -3.83
N CYS A 10 44.47 14.17 -3.20
CA CYS A 10 43.64 14.44 -2.03
C CYS A 10 44.33 15.21 -0.88
N LEU A 11 43.47 15.59 0.09
CA LEU A 11 43.66 15.56 1.55
C LEU A 11 43.59 16.92 2.29
N ILE A 12 42.43 17.10 2.96
CA ILE A 12 42.27 17.28 4.42
C ILE A 12 42.68 18.60 5.14
N CYS A 13 41.78 18.96 6.06
CA CYS A 13 41.92 19.73 7.32
C CYS A 13 41.88 21.27 7.33
N LEU A 14 40.75 21.77 7.87
CA LEU A 14 40.64 22.57 9.10
C LEU A 14 41.81 23.51 9.44
N LEU A 15 41.53 24.82 9.51
CA LEU A 15 41.57 25.62 10.75
C LEU A 15 41.41 27.16 10.55
N PHE A 16 40.78 27.77 11.57
CA PHE A 16 40.93 29.13 12.12
C PHE A 16 40.21 30.38 11.53
N LEU A 17 39.12 30.74 12.24
CA LEU A 17 38.86 31.98 13.03
C LEU A 17 39.20 33.38 12.48
N GLY A 18 38.22 34.29 12.63
CA GLY A 18 38.48 35.72 12.89
C GLY A 18 37.23 36.61 12.91
N ALA A 19 36.68 36.91 14.10
CA ALA A 19 36.49 38.28 14.62
C ALA A 19 35.53 38.33 15.85
N CYS A 20 36.08 38.71 17.01
CA CYS A 20 35.35 39.20 18.20
C CYS A 20 35.21 40.73 18.14
N ASN A 21 34.22 41.32 18.82
CA ASN A 21 34.49 42.45 19.73
C ASN A 21 33.43 42.58 20.85
N ASN A 22 33.87 43.19 21.96
CA ASN A 22 33.45 43.06 23.37
C ASN A 22 32.28 43.95 23.84
N GLY A 23 31.74 43.62 25.05
CA GLY A 23 31.10 44.62 25.93
C GLY A 23 30.34 44.10 27.17
N GLU A 24 31.06 43.62 28.19
CA GLU A 24 30.80 43.64 29.66
C GLU A 24 29.48 43.19 30.36
N LYS A 25 29.70 42.63 31.57
CA LYS A 25 28.81 41.93 32.54
C LYS A 25 28.01 42.92 33.43
N VAL A 26 26.89 42.59 34.11
CA VAL A 26 26.79 41.90 35.43
C VAL A 26 25.30 41.76 35.86
N ASN A 27 24.93 40.57 36.42
CA ASN A 27 23.91 40.13 37.43
C ASN A 27 22.55 40.88 37.59
N THR A 28 21.40 40.25 37.89
CA THR A 28 21.07 39.27 38.95
C THR A 28 19.77 38.49 38.66
N ALA A 29 19.70 37.27 39.18
CA ALA A 29 18.52 36.39 39.27
C ALA A 29 17.51 36.84 40.38
N ILE A 30 16.26 36.35 40.32
CA ILE A 30 15.49 35.70 41.41
C ILE A 30 14.08 35.22 40.92
N LYS A 31 13.88 33.89 40.98
CA LYS A 31 12.72 33.04 41.39
C LYS A 31 11.25 33.29 40.90
N ASN A 32 10.71 32.30 40.15
CA ASN A 32 9.64 31.29 40.47
C ASN A 32 8.58 31.58 41.59
N PRO A 33 7.45 30.82 41.73
CA PRO A 33 6.60 30.06 40.77
C PRO A 33 5.06 29.93 41.14
N ASN A 34 4.33 29.11 40.37
CA ASN A 34 3.27 28.13 40.75
C ASN A 34 1.76 28.47 40.96
N ASN A 35 0.96 27.70 40.18
CA ASN A 35 -0.10 26.74 40.56
C ASN A 35 -1.62 27.05 40.50
N GLU A 36 -2.28 26.18 39.71
CA GLU A 36 -3.46 25.32 39.98
C GLU A 36 -4.91 25.86 39.96
N THR A 37 -5.63 25.40 38.93
CA THR A 37 -6.93 24.67 38.90
C THR A 37 -7.93 24.85 40.04
N ASN A 38 -9.17 25.27 39.72
CA ASN A 38 -10.38 24.42 39.91
C ASN A 38 -11.71 25.02 39.38
N ASN A 39 -12.59 24.07 39.08
CA ASN A 39 -13.95 24.08 38.51
C ASN A 39 -15.02 24.86 39.31
N SER A 40 -16.07 25.35 38.62
CA SER A 40 -17.48 25.34 39.10
C SER A 40 -18.49 25.68 38.00
N GLN A 41 -19.56 24.87 37.96
CA GLN A 41 -20.75 24.93 37.11
C GLN A 41 -21.74 26.00 37.57
N THR A 42 -22.55 26.55 36.66
CA THR A 42 -23.98 26.85 36.90
C THR A 42 -24.79 26.91 35.60
N GLU A 43 -25.96 26.27 35.62
CA GLU A 43 -27.01 26.19 34.57
C GLU A 43 -27.86 27.48 34.47
N VAL A 44 -28.48 27.73 33.31
CA VAL A 44 -29.85 28.29 33.18
C VAL A 44 -30.56 27.69 31.96
N LYS A 45 -31.84 27.33 32.14
CA LYS A 45 -32.82 26.72 31.20
C LYS A 45 -33.65 27.75 30.39
N GLU A 46 -34.13 27.26 29.24
CA GLU A 46 -35.41 27.43 28.50
C GLU A 46 -36.34 28.66 28.71
N GLU A 47 -36.85 29.27 27.60
CA GLU A 47 -38.23 29.03 27.09
C GLU A 47 -38.60 29.79 25.77
N LYS A 48 -39.18 29.00 24.85
CA LYS A 48 -40.24 29.14 23.80
C LYS A 48 -40.82 30.47 23.28
N GLY A 49 -41.17 30.43 21.98
CA GLY A 49 -42.30 31.10 21.29
C GLY A 49 -42.03 31.23 19.78
N ASN A 50 -42.35 30.27 18.91
CA ASN A 50 -43.63 30.00 18.21
C ASN A 50 -44.17 31.18 17.36
N GLU A 51 -44.10 31.09 16.03
CA GLU A 51 -45.25 31.39 15.15
C GLU A 51 -45.06 30.92 13.70
N GLN A 52 -46.14 30.34 13.18
CA GLN A 52 -46.35 29.72 11.88
C GLN A 52 -46.47 30.75 10.76
N VAL A 53 -46.09 30.40 9.52
CA VAL A 53 -46.75 30.95 8.32
C VAL A 53 -46.98 29.83 7.31
N ASN A 54 -48.20 29.87 6.77
CA ASN A 54 -48.91 28.87 5.98
C ASN A 54 -48.30 28.56 4.61
N GLU A 55 -48.41 27.29 4.24
CA GLU A 55 -48.52 26.82 2.86
C GLU A 55 -49.90 27.19 2.30
N GLU A 56 -49.96 27.86 1.15
CA GLU A 56 -51.08 27.72 0.22
C GLU A 56 -50.53 27.47 -1.20
N LYS A 57 -50.93 26.32 -1.73
CA LYS A 57 -50.82 25.92 -3.14
C LYS A 57 -51.86 26.65 -3.96
N HIS A 58 -51.52 27.06 -5.18
CA HIS A 58 -52.49 27.18 -6.27
C HIS A 58 -51.93 26.59 -7.57
N GLU A 59 -52.76 25.73 -8.17
CA GLU A 59 -52.56 24.97 -9.41
C GLU A 59 -52.70 25.80 -10.70
N ASN A 60 -52.22 25.19 -11.78
CA ASN A 60 -52.02 25.61 -13.18
C ASN A 60 -53.27 26.07 -13.97
N ASP A 61 -53.08 26.92 -14.99
CA ASP A 61 -53.11 26.61 -16.47
C ASP A 61 -53.45 27.89 -17.32
N PRO A 62 -53.42 27.90 -18.68
CA PRO A 62 -52.27 28.16 -19.56
C PRO A 62 -52.39 29.43 -20.44
N GLY A 63 -51.25 29.84 -20.99
CA GLY A 63 -51.16 30.44 -22.33
C GLY A 63 -51.24 31.96 -22.42
N ILE A 64 -50.12 32.57 -22.84
CA ILE A 64 -50.02 33.54 -23.95
C ILE A 64 -48.52 33.69 -24.25
N GLU A 65 -48.13 33.26 -25.45
CA GLU A 65 -46.88 33.64 -26.07
C GLU A 65 -46.88 35.16 -26.26
N THR A 66 -45.86 35.84 -25.76
CA THR A 66 -45.43 37.10 -26.37
C THR A 66 -43.94 37.25 -26.15
N SER A 67 -43.24 37.22 -27.28
CA SER A 67 -41.83 37.45 -27.47
C SER A 67 -41.40 38.81 -26.91
N SER A 68 -40.50 38.78 -25.94
CA SER A 68 -39.54 39.86 -25.70
C SER A 68 -38.29 39.25 -25.07
N GLU A 69 -37.27 39.06 -25.89
CA GLU A 69 -35.90 38.76 -25.46
C GLU A 69 -35.41 39.89 -24.56
N SER A 70 -35.34 39.59 -23.27
CA SER A 70 -34.45 40.25 -22.32
C SER A 70 -33.88 39.12 -21.47
N GLU A 71 -32.79 38.50 -21.96
CA GLU A 71 -32.02 37.53 -21.18
C GLU A 71 -31.34 38.30 -20.03
N SER A 72 -32.01 38.38 -18.88
CA SER A 72 -31.36 38.71 -17.62
C SER A 72 -30.26 37.67 -17.39
N VAL A 73 -29.00 38.09 -17.27
CA VAL A 73 -27.87 37.19 -17.00
C VAL A 73 -28.12 36.48 -15.67
N SER A 74 -28.50 35.21 -15.75
CA SER A 74 -28.66 34.34 -14.59
C SER A 74 -27.31 34.23 -13.88
N LYS A 75 -27.27 34.44 -12.56
CA LYS A 75 -26.06 34.23 -11.76
C LYS A 75 -25.53 32.81 -12.01
N ILE A 76 -24.23 32.73 -12.32
CA ILE A 76 -23.54 31.48 -12.60
C ILE A 76 -23.22 30.84 -11.26
N ASN A 77 -23.92 29.76 -10.94
CA ASN A 77 -23.85 29.09 -9.63
C ASN A 77 -23.46 27.61 -9.75
N SER A 78 -23.14 27.13 -10.95
CA SER A 78 -22.80 25.72 -11.17
C SER A 78 -21.83 25.54 -12.34
N LEU A 79 -21.16 24.40 -12.32
CA LEU A 79 -20.24 23.99 -13.38
C LEU A 79 -20.96 23.78 -14.72
N GLU A 80 -22.18 23.23 -14.72
CA GLU A 80 -23.02 23.09 -15.91
C GLU A 80 -23.36 24.46 -16.53
N GLN A 81 -23.74 25.43 -15.70
CA GLN A 81 -23.99 26.80 -16.17
C GLN A 81 -22.72 27.49 -16.70
N MET A 82 -21.52 27.06 -16.32
CA MET A 82 -20.27 27.51 -16.95
C MET A 82 -20.06 26.89 -18.33
N LYS A 83 -20.44 25.61 -18.52
CA LYS A 83 -20.34 24.91 -19.81
C LYS A 83 -21.36 25.39 -20.85
N GLU A 84 -22.55 25.79 -20.42
CA GLU A 84 -23.66 26.19 -21.31
C GLU A 84 -23.59 27.64 -21.81
N GLN A 85 -22.55 28.39 -21.43
CA GLN A 85 -22.44 29.81 -21.75
C GLN A 85 -22.25 30.08 -23.24
N LYS A 86 -22.96 31.08 -23.77
CA LYS A 86 -22.74 31.57 -25.14
C LYS A 86 -21.42 32.34 -25.21
N SER A 87 -20.55 32.02 -26.17
CA SER A 87 -19.30 32.76 -26.40
C SER A 87 -19.53 34.26 -26.56
N GLY A 88 -18.60 35.07 -26.04
CA GLY A 88 -18.55 36.50 -26.32
C GLY A 88 -18.31 36.76 -27.81
N SER A 89 -18.97 37.76 -28.38
CA SER A 89 -18.92 38.03 -29.83
C SER A 89 -17.55 38.47 -30.35
N LEU A 90 -16.71 39.09 -29.51
CA LEU A 90 -15.39 39.57 -29.89
C LEU A 90 -14.28 38.53 -29.69
N VAL A 91 -14.57 37.43 -29.00
CA VAL A 91 -13.57 36.43 -28.56
C VAL A 91 -13.92 35.02 -29.00
N GLN A 92 -14.80 34.86 -30.00
CA GLN A 92 -15.23 33.55 -30.51
C GLN A 92 -14.07 32.69 -31.02
N ASP A 93 -13.04 33.33 -31.56
CA ASP A 93 -11.86 32.65 -32.12
C ASP A 93 -10.78 32.34 -31.05
N ALA A 94 -11.02 32.67 -29.78
CA ALA A 94 -10.05 32.44 -28.71
C ALA A 94 -9.90 30.94 -28.42
N THR A 95 -8.69 30.41 -28.59
CA THR A 95 -8.39 29.00 -28.28
C THR A 95 -8.10 28.78 -26.79
N PRO A 96 -8.32 27.56 -26.24
CA PRO A 96 -7.96 27.26 -24.86
C PRO A 96 -6.47 27.52 -24.56
N GLN A 97 -5.58 27.15 -25.48
CA GLN A 97 -4.14 27.36 -25.33
C GLN A 97 -3.81 28.86 -25.21
N PHE A 98 -4.43 29.69 -26.06
CA PHE A 98 -4.23 31.13 -26.02
C PHE A 98 -4.65 31.73 -24.68
N GLU A 99 -5.80 31.33 -24.16
CA GLU A 99 -6.29 31.83 -22.87
C GLU A 99 -5.42 31.36 -21.69
N VAL A 100 -4.91 30.13 -21.72
CA VAL A 100 -4.01 29.64 -20.66
C VAL A 100 -2.65 30.34 -20.69
N GLU A 101 -2.06 30.56 -21.87
CA GLU A 101 -0.72 31.14 -22.00
C GLU A 101 -0.67 32.67 -21.82
N ASN A 102 -1.76 33.39 -22.17
CA ASN A 102 -1.76 34.86 -22.25
C ASN A 102 -2.58 35.54 -21.14
N SER A 103 -2.88 34.82 -20.05
CA SER A 103 -3.79 35.17 -18.95
C SER A 103 -3.65 36.58 -18.34
N ALA A 104 -2.52 37.28 -18.54
CA ALA A 104 -2.27 38.58 -17.92
C ALA A 104 -1.57 39.66 -18.76
N ILE A 105 -1.21 39.42 -20.02
CA ILE A 105 -0.35 40.37 -20.77
C ILE A 105 -1.17 41.18 -21.79
N GLU A 106 -1.86 40.51 -22.72
CA GLU A 106 -2.70 41.16 -23.75
C GLU A 106 -3.91 40.28 -24.10
N PRO A 107 -4.96 40.26 -23.25
CA PRO A 107 -6.13 39.39 -23.45
C PRO A 107 -7.04 39.81 -24.62
N LEU A 108 -6.85 41.01 -25.17
CA LEU A 108 -7.53 41.52 -26.36
C LEU A 108 -6.52 42.14 -27.31
N ASN A 109 -6.68 41.88 -28.61
CA ASN A 109 -5.90 42.54 -29.65
C ASN A 109 -6.46 43.94 -29.97
N SER A 110 -5.70 44.76 -30.69
CA SER A 110 -6.08 46.14 -30.99
C SER A 110 -7.41 46.27 -31.75
N ASN A 111 -7.76 45.31 -32.62
CA ASN A 111 -9.03 45.33 -33.36
C ASN A 111 -10.21 45.01 -32.43
N GLN A 112 -10.05 44.04 -31.53
CA GLN A 112 -11.05 43.71 -30.52
C GLN A 112 -11.27 44.86 -29.55
N ILE A 113 -10.21 45.52 -29.10
CA ILE A 113 -10.30 46.71 -28.24
C ILE A 113 -11.09 47.81 -28.94
N LYS A 114 -10.78 48.10 -30.20
CA LYS A 114 -11.49 49.12 -30.97
C LYS A 114 -12.98 48.79 -31.13
N ALA A 115 -13.31 47.56 -31.50
CA ALA A 115 -14.70 47.12 -31.65
C ALA A 115 -15.46 47.17 -30.31
N MET A 116 -14.79 46.82 -29.21
CA MET A 116 -15.35 46.92 -27.86
C MET A 116 -15.65 48.37 -27.47
N ILE A 117 -14.74 49.31 -27.75
CA ILE A 117 -14.96 50.74 -27.49
C ILE A 117 -16.20 51.24 -28.24
N GLU A 118 -16.32 50.92 -29.53
CA GLU A 118 -17.46 51.34 -30.37
C GLU A 118 -18.81 50.81 -29.83
N GLU A 119 -18.86 49.55 -29.40
CA GLU A 119 -20.07 48.93 -28.83
C GLU A 119 -20.42 49.48 -27.43
N LEU A 120 -19.41 49.73 -26.58
CA LEU A 120 -19.62 50.31 -25.25
C LEU A 120 -20.09 51.76 -25.35
N GLU A 121 -19.47 52.58 -26.19
CA GLU A 121 -19.88 53.97 -26.41
C GLU A 121 -21.34 54.06 -26.86
N LYS A 122 -21.74 53.19 -27.81
CA LYS A 122 -23.12 53.12 -28.28
C LYS A 122 -24.08 52.80 -27.13
N LEU A 123 -23.76 51.79 -26.32
CA LEU A 123 -24.61 51.39 -25.20
C LEU A 123 -24.72 52.49 -24.13
N THR A 124 -23.61 53.12 -23.74
CA THR A 124 -23.59 54.13 -22.67
C THR A 124 -24.28 55.43 -23.07
N ASN A 125 -24.48 55.67 -24.38
CA ASN A 125 -25.34 56.74 -24.87
C ASN A 125 -26.84 56.44 -24.71
N GLU A 126 -27.21 55.16 -24.60
CA GLU A 126 -28.60 54.68 -24.49
C GLU A 126 -29.00 54.42 -23.03
N THR A 127 -28.08 53.94 -22.19
CA THR A 127 -28.34 53.55 -20.80
C THR A 127 -27.18 53.91 -19.86
N ALA A 128 -27.53 54.17 -18.60
CA ALA A 128 -26.59 54.33 -17.50
C ALA A 128 -26.78 53.26 -16.41
N ASP A 129 -27.51 52.17 -16.73
CA ASP A 129 -27.71 51.06 -15.81
C ASP A 129 -26.47 50.16 -15.76
N ALA A 130 -25.96 49.92 -14.55
CA ALA A 130 -24.75 49.13 -14.34
C ALA A 130 -24.92 47.66 -14.77
N THR A 131 -26.12 47.10 -14.61
CA THR A 131 -26.41 45.70 -14.94
C THR A 131 -26.46 45.51 -16.47
N GLU A 132 -27.07 46.44 -17.19
CA GLU A 132 -27.11 46.43 -18.66
C GLU A 132 -25.69 46.57 -19.26
N ILE A 133 -24.87 47.46 -18.71
CA ILE A 133 -23.47 47.63 -19.13
C ILE A 133 -22.66 46.35 -18.86
N TYR A 134 -22.78 45.78 -17.67
CA TYR A 134 -22.15 44.50 -17.32
C TYR A 134 -22.58 43.37 -18.25
N ASN A 135 -23.89 43.22 -18.51
CA ASN A 135 -24.42 42.20 -19.40
C ASN A 135 -23.85 42.34 -20.82
N LYS A 136 -23.68 43.57 -21.31
CA LYS A 136 -23.03 43.82 -22.60
C LYS A 136 -21.56 43.40 -22.59
N ILE A 137 -20.80 43.73 -21.54
CA ILE A 137 -19.41 43.28 -21.40
C ILE A 137 -19.33 41.75 -21.47
N VAL A 138 -20.19 41.04 -20.74
CA VAL A 138 -20.28 39.57 -20.79
C VAL A 138 -20.61 39.08 -22.21
N GLN A 139 -21.59 39.68 -22.89
CA GLN A 139 -21.96 39.32 -24.27
C GLN A 139 -20.83 39.55 -25.28
N LEU A 140 -19.93 40.50 -25.04
CA LEU A 140 -18.81 40.81 -25.94
C LEU A 140 -17.59 39.92 -25.66
N LEU A 141 -17.27 39.67 -24.38
CA LEU A 141 -15.92 39.24 -23.96
C LEU A 141 -15.85 37.90 -23.23
N ARG A 142 -16.97 37.23 -22.97
CA ARG A 142 -17.02 35.93 -22.28
C ARG A 142 -16.23 34.84 -23.02
N SER A 143 -15.49 34.02 -22.28
CA SER A 143 -14.68 32.93 -22.83
C SER A 143 -15.53 31.87 -23.57
N PRO A 144 -15.09 31.39 -24.75
CA PRO A 144 -15.72 30.26 -25.43
C PRO A 144 -15.30 28.88 -24.88
N ASN A 145 -14.27 28.81 -24.03
CA ASN A 145 -13.50 27.57 -23.82
C ASN A 145 -13.93 26.74 -22.61
N TYR A 146 -14.84 27.24 -21.77
CA TYR A 146 -15.27 26.55 -20.55
C TYR A 146 -15.71 25.12 -20.79
N LYS A 147 -16.52 24.86 -21.81
CA LYS A 147 -17.06 23.53 -22.09
C LYS A 147 -15.97 22.48 -22.30
N GLU A 148 -14.96 22.78 -23.11
CA GLU A 148 -13.90 21.83 -23.44
C GLU A 148 -13.01 21.53 -22.22
N ILE A 149 -12.54 22.57 -21.53
CA ILE A 149 -11.61 22.45 -20.40
C ILE A 149 -12.28 21.82 -19.18
N ILE A 150 -13.57 22.13 -18.94
CA ILE A 150 -14.32 21.52 -17.85
C ILE A 150 -14.57 20.04 -18.15
N ASN A 151 -15.00 19.70 -19.37
CA ASN A 151 -15.21 18.29 -19.73
C ASN A 151 -13.91 17.48 -19.58
N ARG A 152 -12.75 18.06 -19.88
CA ARG A 152 -11.45 17.39 -19.65
C ARG A 152 -11.26 17.06 -18.16
N ALA A 153 -11.48 18.02 -17.28
CA ALA A 153 -11.34 17.84 -15.84
C ALA A 153 -12.43 16.92 -15.24
N GLU A 154 -13.66 16.95 -15.76
CA GLU A 154 -14.75 16.05 -15.32
C GLU A 154 -14.46 14.59 -15.66
N ASN A 155 -13.90 14.34 -16.85
CA ASN A 155 -13.50 13.01 -17.31
C ASN A 155 -12.15 12.55 -16.72
N PHE A 156 -11.60 13.29 -15.75
CA PHE A 156 -10.44 12.82 -15.00
C PHE A 156 -10.81 11.55 -14.23
N GLU A 157 -10.05 10.49 -14.49
CA GLU A 157 -10.13 9.22 -13.78
C GLU A 157 -8.83 9.03 -12.98
N PRO A 158 -8.90 8.73 -11.67
CA PRO A 158 -7.75 8.33 -10.88
C PRO A 158 -7.14 7.04 -11.44
N ARG A 159 -5.81 6.93 -11.41
CA ARG A 159 -5.10 5.75 -11.93
C ARG A 159 -4.05 5.27 -10.96
N PHE A 160 -4.42 4.29 -10.16
CA PHE A 160 -3.50 3.58 -9.29
C PHE A 160 -3.06 2.25 -9.92
N ASP A 161 -1.82 1.85 -9.66
CA ASP A 161 -1.35 0.53 -10.01
C ASP A 161 -2.14 -0.53 -9.25
N LYS A 162 -2.66 -1.53 -9.96
CA LYS A 162 -3.43 -2.61 -9.34
C LYS A 162 -2.48 -3.49 -8.51
N PRO A 163 -2.77 -3.71 -7.22
CA PRO A 163 -1.94 -4.56 -6.38
C PRO A 163 -1.95 -6.00 -6.89
N PHE A 164 -0.76 -6.59 -7.03
CA PHE A 164 -0.64 -8.02 -7.28
C PHE A 164 -0.96 -8.79 -5.99
N MET A 165 -2.08 -9.53 -6.02
CA MET A 165 -2.63 -10.30 -4.90
C MET A 165 -2.85 -11.73 -5.37
N PRO A 166 -1.89 -12.64 -5.14
CA PRO A 166 -2.04 -14.03 -5.55
C PRO A 166 -3.15 -14.72 -4.74
N SER A 167 -4.08 -15.38 -5.43
CA SER A 167 -5.09 -16.24 -4.81
C SER A 167 -4.58 -17.68 -4.64
N VAL A 168 -5.06 -18.35 -3.59
CA VAL A 168 -4.97 -19.82 -3.47
C VAL A 168 -6.22 -20.38 -4.15
N SER A 169 -6.31 -20.31 -5.47
CA SER A 169 -7.46 -20.88 -6.19
C SER A 169 -7.45 -22.40 -6.05
N GLU A 170 -8.61 -22.99 -5.72
CA GLU A 170 -8.85 -24.44 -5.79
C GLU A 170 -8.56 -25.04 -7.18
N GLU A 171 -8.32 -24.22 -8.20
CA GLU A 171 -7.91 -24.67 -9.54
C GLU A 171 -6.52 -25.32 -9.58
N ASP A 172 -5.66 -25.08 -8.58
CA ASP A 172 -4.43 -25.87 -8.44
C ASP A 172 -4.68 -27.29 -7.90
N ASN A 173 -5.88 -27.60 -7.39
CA ASN A 173 -6.22 -28.97 -6.96
C ASN A 173 -6.62 -29.91 -8.11
N ASN A 174 -6.93 -29.39 -9.31
CA ASN A 174 -7.48 -30.20 -10.38
C ASN A 174 -6.44 -30.77 -11.37
N ASP A 175 -5.16 -30.37 -11.27
CA ASP A 175 -4.07 -30.95 -12.09
C ASP A 175 -3.07 -31.79 -11.28
N VAL A 176 -3.22 -31.85 -9.95
CA VAL A 176 -2.28 -32.54 -9.02
C VAL A 176 -2.56 -34.06 -8.88
N GLN A 177 -3.53 -34.61 -9.61
CA GLN A 177 -3.84 -36.04 -9.52
C GLN A 177 -2.94 -36.95 -10.37
N SER A 178 -2.00 -36.42 -11.18
CA SER A 178 -1.20 -37.27 -12.08
C SER A 178 0.28 -37.45 -11.73
N ASN A 179 0.86 -36.75 -10.76
CA ASN A 179 2.19 -37.12 -10.21
C ASN A 179 2.49 -36.37 -8.89
N ARG A 180 2.02 -36.87 -7.74
CA ARG A 180 2.44 -36.32 -6.43
C ARG A 180 3.83 -36.84 -6.08
N GLY A 181 4.75 -35.95 -5.75
CA GLY A 181 6.08 -36.33 -5.24
C GLY A 181 6.00 -36.95 -3.84
N LYS A 182 7.15 -37.40 -3.31
CA LYS A 182 7.27 -37.96 -1.96
C LYS A 182 8.13 -37.07 -1.07
N ALA A 183 7.64 -36.80 0.13
CA ALA A 183 8.33 -36.04 1.15
C ALA A 183 8.58 -36.91 2.39
N ILE A 184 9.85 -37.11 2.75
CA ILE A 184 10.23 -37.91 3.92
C ILE A 184 10.84 -36.98 4.97
N ILE A 185 10.20 -36.88 6.14
CA ILE A 185 10.73 -36.11 7.27
C ILE A 185 11.55 -37.04 8.16
N LEU A 186 12.82 -36.70 8.41
CA LEU A 186 13.68 -37.37 9.40
C LEU A 186 13.76 -36.49 10.63
N LEU A 187 13.19 -36.93 11.74
CA LEU A 187 13.20 -36.21 13.02
C LEU A 187 14.21 -36.84 13.98
N ASP A 188 15.23 -36.07 14.34
CA ASP A 188 16.12 -36.38 15.46
C ASP A 188 15.42 -36.06 16.79
N ALA A 189 15.24 -37.08 17.63
CA ALA A 189 14.63 -36.93 18.94
C ALA A 189 15.66 -36.98 20.08
N LYS A 190 16.96 -36.72 19.84
CA LYS A 190 18.00 -36.78 20.88
C LYS A 190 17.77 -35.82 22.07
N SER A 191 18.15 -36.28 23.27
CA SER A 191 17.86 -35.69 24.60
C SER A 191 18.28 -34.24 24.86
N SER A 192 19.19 -33.65 24.08
CA SER A 192 19.56 -32.23 24.24
C SER A 192 18.39 -31.26 23.96
N MET A 193 17.26 -31.75 23.45
CA MET A 193 15.99 -31.02 23.29
C MET A 193 15.17 -30.83 24.59
N LEU A 194 15.68 -31.24 25.76
CA LEU A 194 14.93 -31.36 27.01
C LEU A 194 15.11 -30.25 28.05
N LEU A 195 15.84 -29.16 27.74
CA LEU A 195 16.01 -28.07 28.69
C LEU A 195 15.06 -26.92 28.38
N SER A 196 13.92 -26.92 29.09
CA SER A 196 12.98 -25.79 29.10
C SER A 196 13.62 -24.57 29.77
N GLN A 197 14.01 -23.58 28.97
CA GLN A 197 14.17 -22.19 29.36
C GLN A 197 13.28 -21.32 28.46
N ASP A 198 12.80 -20.18 28.98
CA ASP A 198 11.95 -19.26 28.21
C ASP A 198 12.63 -18.87 26.89
N GLY A 199 12.00 -19.22 25.77
CA GLY A 199 12.45 -18.90 24.40
C GLY A 199 13.23 -19.99 23.65
N GLN A 200 13.49 -21.17 24.25
CA GLN A 200 14.16 -22.30 23.58
C GLN A 200 13.17 -23.31 22.96
N LEU A 201 13.63 -24.08 21.97
CA LEU A 201 12.83 -25.10 21.29
C LEU A 201 12.51 -26.28 22.23
N THR A 202 11.24 -26.41 22.65
CA THR A 202 10.79 -27.61 23.38
C THR A 202 10.43 -28.74 22.42
N LEU A 203 10.48 -30.00 22.89
CA LEU A 203 10.00 -31.14 22.11
C LEU A 203 8.54 -30.98 21.66
N GLU A 204 7.68 -30.36 22.48
CA GLU A 204 6.29 -30.09 22.11
C GLU A 204 6.19 -29.04 21.00
N THR A 205 6.94 -27.94 21.11
CA THR A 205 7.08 -26.92 20.07
C THR A 205 7.58 -27.51 18.75
N ILE A 206 8.57 -28.40 18.79
CA ILE A 206 9.12 -29.08 17.61
C ILE A 206 8.06 -29.98 16.99
N LYS A 207 7.39 -30.82 17.78
CA LYS A 207 6.29 -31.69 17.30
C LYS A 207 5.19 -30.89 16.60
N ASN A 208 4.82 -29.75 17.18
CA ASN A 208 3.84 -28.86 16.57
C ASN A 208 4.33 -28.24 15.27
N SER A 209 5.57 -27.74 15.24
CA SER A 209 6.18 -27.15 14.05
C SER A 209 6.34 -28.16 12.91
N ILE A 210 6.69 -29.41 13.22
CA ILE A 210 6.80 -30.50 12.25
C ILE A 210 5.45 -30.92 11.73
N THR A 211 4.42 -30.97 12.58
CA THR A 211 3.04 -31.22 12.14
C THR A 211 2.60 -30.17 11.12
N ARG A 212 2.90 -28.90 11.39
CA ARG A 212 2.61 -27.78 10.46
C ARG A 212 3.40 -27.91 9.16
N PHE A 213 4.68 -28.23 9.27
CA PHE A 213 5.54 -28.43 8.11
C PHE A 213 5.04 -29.58 7.22
N ALA A 214 4.69 -30.72 7.83
CA ALA A 214 4.12 -31.88 7.16
C ALA A 214 2.78 -31.55 6.47
N LYS A 215 1.95 -30.71 7.09
CA LYS A 215 0.70 -30.22 6.49
C LYS A 215 0.92 -29.39 5.24
N ILE A 216 1.93 -28.51 5.24
CA ILE A 216 2.28 -27.66 4.10
C ILE A 216 2.80 -28.50 2.94
N ILE A 217 3.81 -29.34 3.17
CA ILE A 217 4.39 -30.17 2.10
C ILE A 217 3.44 -31.26 1.61
N GLY A 218 2.54 -31.74 2.48
CA GLY A 218 1.54 -32.76 2.18
C GLY A 218 0.37 -32.28 1.30
N GLN A 219 0.29 -30.98 0.98
CA GLN A 219 -0.69 -30.48 0.00
C GLN A 219 -0.41 -31.05 -1.40
N ASN A 220 0.88 -31.26 -1.73
CA ASN A 220 1.33 -31.69 -3.06
C ASN A 220 2.08 -33.03 -3.06
N ASN A 221 2.38 -33.59 -1.89
CA ASN A 221 3.20 -34.80 -1.75
C ASN A 221 2.55 -35.86 -0.86
N GLU A 222 2.92 -37.12 -1.08
CA GLU A 222 2.82 -38.13 -0.03
C GLU A 222 3.88 -37.85 1.04
N VAL A 223 3.54 -38.05 2.32
CA VAL A 223 4.41 -37.74 3.45
C VAL A 223 4.72 -39.00 4.25
N SER A 224 5.97 -39.17 4.65
CA SER A 224 6.40 -40.14 5.67
C SER A 224 7.17 -39.44 6.79
N LEU A 225 7.10 -39.98 8.01
CA LEU A 225 7.88 -39.54 9.16
C LEU A 225 8.74 -40.69 9.67
N ILE A 226 10.05 -40.52 9.61
CA ILE A 226 11.04 -41.38 10.27
C ILE A 226 11.58 -40.66 11.49
N VAL A 227 11.62 -41.35 12.63
CA VAL A 227 12.13 -40.83 13.89
C VAL A 227 13.32 -41.65 14.34
N TYR A 228 14.38 -40.98 14.77
CA TYR A 228 15.58 -41.59 15.33
C TYR A 228 16.01 -40.87 16.61
N GLY A 229 16.87 -41.49 17.41
CA GLY A 229 17.34 -40.93 18.69
C GLY A 229 16.33 -40.86 19.83
N HIS A 230 15.20 -41.57 19.68
CA HIS A 230 14.12 -41.63 20.67
C HIS A 230 14.25 -42.77 21.71
N LYS A 231 15.32 -43.58 21.68
CA LYS A 231 15.54 -44.69 22.64
C LYS A 231 16.75 -44.47 23.54
N ASN A 232 16.57 -44.74 24.84
CA ASN A 232 17.58 -44.53 25.89
C ASN A 232 18.89 -45.30 25.63
N ASN A 233 20.01 -44.70 26.02
CA ASN A 233 21.35 -45.33 26.03
C ASN A 233 21.97 -45.30 27.44
N ASN A 234 21.52 -46.16 28.37
CA ASN A 234 22.04 -46.18 29.74
C ASN A 234 23.15 -47.25 29.97
N SER A 235 23.57 -47.97 28.93
CA SER A 235 24.60 -49.01 28.97
C SER A 235 25.19 -49.29 27.58
N GLU A 236 26.35 -49.94 27.47
CA GLU A 236 26.95 -50.29 26.16
C GLU A 236 26.04 -51.18 25.30
N THR A 237 25.23 -52.05 25.91
CA THR A 237 24.19 -52.81 25.19
C THR A 237 23.08 -51.91 24.66
N ASP A 238 22.78 -50.83 25.38
CA ASP A 238 21.80 -49.84 24.96
C ASP A 238 22.34 -48.94 23.84
N HIS A 239 23.67 -48.77 23.70
CA HIS A 239 24.26 -47.99 22.59
C HIS A 239 24.00 -48.65 21.24
N VAL A 240 24.28 -49.96 21.11
CA VAL A 240 23.99 -50.70 19.88
C VAL A 240 22.49 -50.69 19.58
N GLN A 241 21.64 -50.80 20.61
CA GLN A 241 20.20 -50.75 20.43
C GLN A 241 19.69 -49.36 20.02
N ALA A 242 20.22 -48.30 20.62
CA ALA A 242 19.90 -46.91 20.29
C ALA A 242 20.35 -46.55 18.87
N CYS A 243 21.52 -47.02 18.44
CA CYS A 243 22.01 -46.82 17.08
C CYS A 243 21.23 -47.57 16.00
N ASN A 244 20.43 -48.57 16.38
CA ASN A 244 19.52 -49.27 15.48
C ASN A 244 18.05 -48.81 15.63
N ALA A 245 17.78 -47.84 16.51
CA ALA A 245 16.42 -47.36 16.83
C ALA A 245 15.95 -46.29 15.83
N VAL A 246 15.73 -46.70 14.58
CA VAL A 246 15.16 -45.88 13.51
C VAL A 246 13.81 -46.45 13.12
N GLU A 247 12.74 -45.66 13.26
CA GLU A 247 11.37 -46.13 13.09
C GLU A 247 10.59 -45.19 12.17
N GLU A 248 9.85 -45.76 11.21
CA GLU A 248 8.86 -45.02 10.43
C GLU A 248 7.58 -44.91 11.26
N MET A 249 7.37 -43.75 11.87
CA MET A 249 6.26 -43.49 12.80
C MET A 249 4.98 -43.10 12.05
N TYR A 250 5.13 -42.46 10.89
CA TYR A 250 4.02 -42.17 9.98
C TYR A 250 4.35 -42.78 8.61
N PRO A 251 3.65 -43.86 8.20
CA PRO A 251 3.88 -44.50 6.91
C PRO A 251 3.66 -43.55 5.73
N MET A 252 4.44 -43.71 4.66
CA MET A 252 4.25 -42.96 3.41
C MET A 252 2.79 -43.00 2.92
N GLY A 253 2.20 -41.83 2.73
CA GLY A 253 0.86 -41.68 2.16
C GLY A 253 0.36 -40.24 2.19
N ALA A 254 -0.89 -40.02 1.79
CA ALA A 254 -1.52 -38.70 1.90
C ALA A 254 -1.48 -38.19 3.34
N PHE A 255 -1.25 -36.89 3.53
CA PHE A 255 -1.16 -36.30 4.87
C PHE A 255 -2.52 -36.31 5.59
N ASP A 256 -2.56 -36.95 6.76
CA ASP A 256 -3.66 -36.95 7.73
C ASP A 256 -3.16 -36.32 9.04
N GLU A 257 -3.70 -35.15 9.37
CA GLU A 257 -3.21 -34.33 10.48
C GLU A 257 -3.32 -35.06 11.84
N GLU A 258 -4.40 -35.81 12.07
CA GLU A 258 -4.65 -36.47 13.35
C GLU A 258 -3.78 -37.71 13.53
N GLN A 259 -3.63 -38.53 12.47
CA GLN A 259 -2.71 -39.67 12.47
C GLN A 259 -1.26 -39.21 12.63
N PHE A 260 -0.87 -38.14 11.95
CA PHE A 260 0.49 -37.58 12.06
C PHE A 260 0.77 -37.07 13.47
N LYS A 261 -0.14 -36.31 14.09
CA LYS A 261 -0.02 -35.89 15.50
C LYS A 261 0.08 -37.09 16.43
N GLN A 262 -0.71 -38.13 16.20
CA GLN A 262 -0.67 -39.34 17.03
C GLN A 262 0.70 -40.02 16.97
N SER A 263 1.32 -40.10 15.78
CA SER A 263 2.66 -40.67 15.60
C SER A 263 3.74 -39.90 16.38
N LEU A 264 3.57 -38.59 16.55
CA LEU A 264 4.49 -37.73 17.30
C LEU A 264 4.31 -37.83 18.82
N ARG A 265 3.11 -38.15 19.32
CA ARG A 265 2.83 -38.20 20.77
C ARG A 265 3.69 -39.23 21.49
N THR A 266 3.98 -40.36 20.85
CA THR A 266 4.71 -41.49 21.44
C THR A 266 6.23 -41.28 21.49
N ILE A 267 6.74 -40.18 20.95
CA ILE A 267 8.17 -39.90 20.90
C ILE A 267 8.63 -39.28 22.22
N GLU A 268 9.58 -39.94 22.87
CA GLU A 268 10.34 -39.42 24.01
C GLU A 268 11.80 -39.26 23.60
N GLY A 269 12.47 -38.21 24.06
CA GLY A 269 13.80 -37.88 23.55
C GLY A 269 14.93 -38.25 24.50
N ASN A 270 15.67 -39.33 24.25
CA ASN A 270 16.63 -39.85 25.24
C ASN A 270 17.85 -40.62 24.65
N GLY A 271 18.12 -40.55 23.34
CA GLY A 271 19.06 -41.46 22.65
C GLY A 271 20.26 -40.85 21.92
N GLU A 272 20.95 -41.71 21.16
CA GLU A 272 22.01 -41.38 20.19
C GLU A 272 21.43 -40.90 18.85
N SER A 273 22.20 -40.24 17.98
CA SER A 273 21.72 -39.75 16.66
C SER A 273 22.25 -40.63 15.51
N PRO A 274 21.58 -41.75 15.15
CA PRO A 274 21.96 -42.59 14.00
C PRO A 274 21.43 -42.04 12.66
N LEU A 275 21.88 -40.84 12.29
CA LEU A 275 21.43 -40.14 11.07
C LEU A 275 21.63 -40.96 9.79
N SER A 276 22.74 -41.70 9.69
CA SER A 276 23.06 -42.55 8.56
C SER A 276 22.05 -43.67 8.39
N GLN A 277 21.61 -44.28 9.49
CA GLN A 277 20.57 -45.31 9.44
C GLN A 277 19.21 -44.71 9.08
N ALA A 278 18.91 -43.49 9.53
CA ALA A 278 17.69 -42.77 9.15
C ALA A 278 17.67 -42.45 7.65
N LEU A 279 18.77 -41.94 7.10
CA LEU A 279 18.93 -41.67 5.65
C LEU A 279 18.81 -42.94 4.83
N LYS A 280 19.44 -44.03 5.28
CA LYS A 280 19.31 -45.34 4.64
C LYS A 280 17.87 -45.83 4.66
N LYS A 281 17.17 -45.71 5.79
CA LYS A 281 15.75 -46.08 5.90
C LYS A 281 14.88 -45.23 4.98
N ALA A 282 15.16 -43.93 4.88
CA ALA A 282 14.47 -43.02 3.96
C ALA A 282 14.65 -43.45 2.50
N GLU A 283 15.88 -43.87 2.14
CA GLU A 283 16.17 -44.41 0.82
C GLU A 283 15.38 -45.70 0.55
N GLU A 284 15.30 -46.62 1.52
CA GLU A 284 14.57 -47.89 1.40
C GLU A 284 13.06 -47.67 1.16
N ILE A 285 12.47 -46.63 1.76
CA ILE A 285 11.04 -46.31 1.62
C ILE A 285 10.75 -45.27 0.52
N SER A 286 11.79 -44.72 -0.12
CA SER A 286 11.66 -43.65 -1.11
C SER A 286 10.96 -44.05 -2.41
N GLY A 287 10.65 -45.33 -2.59
CA GLY A 287 9.94 -45.84 -3.76
C GLY A 287 10.87 -46.16 -4.94
N GLU A 288 10.30 -46.15 -6.15
CA GLU A 288 11.01 -46.49 -7.39
C GLU A 288 12.03 -45.41 -7.78
N GLU A 289 12.92 -45.72 -8.73
CA GLU A 289 13.98 -44.79 -9.11
C GLU A 289 13.42 -43.50 -9.72
N ASP A 290 12.34 -43.57 -10.50
CA ASP A 290 11.83 -42.46 -11.32
C ASP A 290 10.93 -41.44 -10.57
N GLU A 291 10.71 -41.59 -9.27
CA GLU A 291 9.87 -40.68 -8.48
C GLU A 291 10.65 -39.46 -7.95
N GLU A 292 9.98 -38.30 -7.87
CA GLU A 292 10.49 -37.10 -7.21
C GLU A 292 10.43 -37.30 -5.69
N VAL A 293 11.59 -37.22 -5.02
CA VAL A 293 11.68 -37.48 -3.57
C VAL A 293 12.53 -36.43 -2.87
N SER A 294 11.91 -35.75 -1.90
CA SER A 294 12.59 -34.81 -1.01
C SER A 294 12.70 -35.38 0.41
N ILE A 295 13.91 -35.39 0.96
CA ILE A 295 14.17 -35.69 2.38
C ILE A 295 14.33 -34.38 3.14
N TYR A 296 13.66 -34.26 4.28
CA TYR A 296 13.78 -33.14 5.21
C TYR A 296 14.34 -33.62 6.53
N VAL A 297 15.61 -33.35 6.80
CA VAL A 297 16.26 -33.69 8.07
C VAL A 297 16.05 -32.56 9.06
N ILE A 298 15.51 -32.88 10.23
CA ILE A 298 15.31 -31.94 11.33
C ILE A 298 16.12 -32.48 12.50
N SER A 299 17.28 -31.87 12.76
CA SER A 299 18.25 -32.40 13.71
C SER A 299 18.93 -31.32 14.53
N ASN A 300 19.31 -31.66 15.76
CA ASN A 300 20.03 -30.79 16.69
C ASN A 300 21.51 -31.17 16.85
N GLY A 301 22.06 -32.04 15.99
CA GLY A 301 23.46 -32.43 16.10
C GLY A 301 23.94 -33.35 14.99
N ALA A 302 25.20 -33.77 15.12
CA ALA A 302 25.86 -34.67 14.19
C ALA A 302 25.59 -36.16 14.51
N GLU A 303 25.98 -37.03 13.58
CA GLU A 303 25.99 -38.49 13.74
C GLU A 303 26.81 -38.93 14.96
N THR A 304 26.25 -39.77 15.84
CA THR A 304 26.97 -40.30 17.02
C THR A 304 27.11 -41.83 17.04
N CYS A 305 26.65 -42.53 16.02
CA CYS A 305 26.65 -43.99 15.94
C CYS A 305 27.72 -44.57 15.00
N ASN A 306 28.75 -43.79 14.68
CA ASN A 306 29.84 -44.15 13.75
C ASN A 306 29.35 -44.52 12.34
N GLY A 307 28.22 -43.96 11.92
CA GLY A 307 27.73 -44.04 10.53
C GLY A 307 28.49 -43.10 9.58
N ASP A 308 28.18 -43.21 8.28
CA ASP A 308 28.70 -42.33 7.22
C ASP A 308 27.53 -41.67 6.47
N PRO A 309 27.02 -40.52 6.97
CA PRO A 309 25.85 -39.88 6.36
C PRO A 309 26.15 -39.33 4.96
N VAL A 310 27.41 -39.00 4.66
CA VAL A 310 27.86 -38.57 3.33
C VAL A 310 27.69 -39.68 2.31
N LYS A 311 28.05 -40.92 2.66
CA LYS A 311 27.85 -42.09 1.81
C LYS A 311 26.36 -42.37 1.57
N GLU A 312 25.53 -42.27 2.60
CA GLU A 312 24.10 -42.55 2.47
C GLU A 312 23.39 -41.48 1.60
N ILE A 313 23.74 -40.19 1.74
CA ILE A 313 23.25 -39.15 0.82
C ILE A 313 23.69 -39.42 -0.62
N LYS A 314 24.97 -39.76 -0.85
CA LYS A 314 25.44 -40.09 -2.21
C LYS A 314 24.69 -41.27 -2.82
N THR A 315 24.35 -42.26 -2.00
CA THR A 315 23.56 -43.42 -2.41
C THR A 315 22.14 -42.99 -2.79
N PHE A 316 21.47 -42.22 -1.92
CA PHE A 316 20.14 -41.67 -2.19
C PHE A 316 20.11 -40.83 -3.47
N MET A 317 21.09 -39.94 -3.65
CA MET A 317 21.20 -39.05 -4.82
C MET A 317 21.63 -39.75 -6.11
N SER A 318 22.08 -41.01 -6.04
CA SER A 318 22.45 -41.80 -7.23
C SER A 318 21.22 -42.35 -7.97
N LYS A 319 20.05 -42.37 -7.31
CA LYS A 319 18.77 -42.74 -7.87
C LYS A 319 18.10 -41.49 -8.47
N ASN A 320 18.04 -41.40 -9.79
CA ASN A 320 17.37 -40.31 -10.56
C ASN A 320 17.88 -38.87 -10.30
N VAL A 321 17.42 -37.92 -11.13
CA VAL A 321 17.90 -36.52 -11.19
C VAL A 321 17.15 -35.62 -10.20
N ASP A 322 15.89 -35.96 -9.87
CA ASP A 322 14.94 -35.12 -9.13
C ASP A 322 14.76 -35.56 -7.67
N ARG A 323 15.88 -35.77 -6.98
CA ARG A 323 15.93 -36.01 -5.53
C ARG A 323 16.62 -34.87 -4.80
N SER A 324 16.18 -34.57 -3.58
CA SER A 324 16.78 -33.52 -2.75
C SER A 324 16.86 -33.88 -1.26
N VAL A 325 17.81 -33.29 -0.54
CA VAL A 325 17.92 -33.38 0.92
C VAL A 325 18.06 -31.98 1.52
N HIS A 326 17.00 -31.53 2.19
CA HIS A 326 16.96 -30.26 2.93
C HIS A 326 17.17 -30.53 4.42
N ILE A 327 17.86 -29.63 5.11
CA ILE A 327 18.26 -29.83 6.50
C ILE A 327 17.92 -28.58 7.33
N ILE A 328 17.21 -28.78 8.44
CA ILE A 328 16.88 -27.78 9.45
C ILE A 328 17.62 -28.16 10.73
N GLY A 329 18.67 -27.40 11.04
CA GLY A 329 19.47 -27.50 12.26
C GLY A 329 18.80 -26.77 13.42
N LEU A 330 18.43 -27.49 14.47
CA LEU A 330 17.81 -26.95 15.69
C LEU A 330 18.87 -26.70 16.76
N GLU A 331 19.16 -25.44 17.09
CA GLU A 331 20.15 -25.07 18.14
C GLU A 331 21.50 -25.80 18.01
N VAL A 332 21.98 -26.00 16.78
CA VAL A 332 23.24 -26.72 16.51
C VAL A 332 24.49 -25.88 16.78
N ASP A 333 25.54 -26.52 17.28
CA ASP A 333 26.88 -25.91 17.37
C ASP A 333 27.54 -25.77 15.99
N GLU A 334 28.67 -25.06 15.94
CA GLU A 334 29.36 -24.71 14.68
C GLU A 334 29.87 -25.96 13.94
N ASP A 335 30.45 -26.92 14.66
CA ASP A 335 31.03 -28.14 14.08
C ASP A 335 29.93 -29.05 13.50
N ALA A 336 28.83 -29.27 14.23
CA ALA A 336 27.69 -30.02 13.75
C ALA A 336 26.98 -29.29 12.61
N GLY A 337 26.85 -27.97 12.70
CA GLY A 337 26.24 -27.13 11.68
C GLY A 337 26.97 -27.20 10.33
N ASP A 338 28.30 -27.16 10.34
CA ASP A 338 29.12 -27.27 9.13
C ASP A 338 28.96 -28.64 8.45
N MET A 339 28.92 -29.71 9.23
CA MET A 339 28.66 -31.07 8.72
C MET A 339 27.26 -31.17 8.10
N LEU A 340 26.23 -30.70 8.80
CA LEU A 340 24.84 -30.70 8.29
C LEU A 340 24.71 -29.84 7.02
N LYS A 341 25.43 -28.73 6.95
CA LYS A 341 25.48 -27.90 5.74
C LYS A 341 26.11 -28.65 4.56
N GLU A 342 27.23 -29.33 4.78
CA GLU A 342 27.87 -30.16 3.74
C GLU A 342 26.90 -31.24 3.22
N LEU A 343 26.18 -31.91 4.12
CA LEU A 343 25.18 -32.92 3.76
C LEU A 343 24.07 -32.34 2.87
N SER A 344 23.56 -31.15 3.19
CA SER A 344 22.54 -30.49 2.36
C SER A 344 23.05 -30.15 0.95
N ILE A 345 24.32 -29.75 0.82
CA ILE A 345 24.95 -29.43 -0.47
C ILE A 345 25.09 -30.70 -1.30
N LEU A 346 25.55 -31.80 -0.70
CA LEU A 346 25.65 -33.10 -1.36
C LEU A 346 24.28 -33.63 -1.80
N GLY A 347 23.24 -33.33 -1.01
CA GLY A 347 21.85 -33.65 -1.31
C GLY A 347 21.15 -32.67 -2.24
N LYS A 348 21.86 -31.72 -2.87
CA LYS A 348 21.29 -30.66 -3.73
C LYS A 348 20.14 -29.87 -3.07
N GLY A 349 20.08 -29.83 -1.74
CA GLY A 349 19.04 -29.12 -1.00
C GLY A 349 19.57 -27.85 -0.33
N SER A 350 19.00 -27.52 0.82
CA SER A 350 19.33 -26.30 1.56
C SER A 350 19.47 -26.58 3.05
N TYR A 351 20.34 -25.81 3.70
CA TYR A 351 20.56 -25.85 5.14
C TYR A 351 20.05 -24.58 5.80
N TYR A 352 19.28 -24.74 6.87
CA TYR A 352 18.76 -23.65 7.69
C TYR A 352 19.07 -23.94 9.17
N SER A 353 19.61 -22.96 9.88
CA SER A 353 19.86 -23.05 11.32
C SER A 353 18.84 -22.17 12.03
N VAL A 354 18.15 -22.72 13.02
CA VAL A 354 17.12 -22.02 13.80
C VAL A 354 17.40 -22.17 15.29
N LYS A 355 17.15 -21.11 16.05
CA LYS A 355 17.48 -21.03 17.49
C LYS A 355 16.26 -21.00 18.40
N ASN A 356 15.07 -20.81 17.85
CA ASN A 356 13.82 -20.68 18.61
C ASN A 356 12.61 -21.05 17.73
N GLU A 357 11.44 -21.11 18.35
CA GLU A 357 10.18 -21.45 17.68
C GLU A 357 9.82 -20.48 16.56
N GLU A 358 10.05 -19.19 16.78
CA GLU A 358 9.69 -18.14 15.82
C GLU A 358 10.53 -18.26 14.54
N GLU A 359 11.85 -18.47 14.66
CA GLU A 359 12.74 -18.72 13.53
C GLU A 359 12.36 -19.98 12.75
N LEU A 360 11.98 -21.06 13.46
CA LEU A 360 11.49 -22.29 12.83
C LEU A 360 10.17 -22.06 12.07
N LYS A 361 9.22 -21.35 12.68
CA LYS A 361 7.97 -20.98 12.02
C LYS A 361 8.23 -20.11 10.77
N ASN A 362 9.09 -19.12 10.90
CA ASN A 362 9.40 -18.17 9.84
C ASN A 362 10.09 -18.85 8.66
N ILE A 363 11.07 -19.73 8.89
CA ILE A 363 11.71 -20.44 7.79
C ILE A 363 10.75 -21.42 7.11
N ILE A 364 9.88 -22.07 7.89
CA ILE A 364 8.81 -22.92 7.35
C ILE A 364 7.89 -22.12 6.43
N GLY A 365 7.46 -20.94 6.90
CA GLY A 365 6.65 -19.99 6.13
C GLY A 365 7.36 -19.49 4.86
N GLU A 366 8.57 -18.96 5.00
CA GLU A 366 9.30 -18.33 3.89
C GLU A 366 9.61 -19.30 2.75
N LYS A 367 9.99 -20.54 3.07
CA LYS A 367 10.49 -21.49 2.05
C LYS A 367 9.42 -22.42 1.51
N TRP A 368 8.38 -22.72 2.28
CA TRP A 368 7.41 -23.74 1.92
C TRP A 368 5.96 -23.28 1.95
N LEU A 369 5.63 -22.13 2.56
CA LEU A 369 4.27 -21.57 2.48
C LEU A 369 4.12 -20.67 1.24
N LYS A 370 3.11 -20.98 0.42
CA LYS A 370 2.72 -20.18 -0.74
C LYS A 370 2.32 -18.77 -0.29
N ASN A 371 2.81 -17.73 -0.97
CA ASN A 371 2.47 -16.31 -0.76
C ASN A 371 2.92 -15.68 0.58
N TYR A 372 3.82 -16.30 1.36
CA TYR A 372 4.30 -15.75 2.63
C TYR A 372 4.93 -14.36 2.50
N ILE A 373 5.80 -14.17 1.50
CA ILE A 373 6.46 -12.88 1.23
C ILE A 373 5.44 -11.80 0.84
N ASP A 374 4.47 -12.16 0.00
CA ASP A 374 3.40 -11.25 -0.41
C ASP A 374 2.59 -10.78 0.81
N LEU A 375 2.28 -11.69 1.74
CA LEU A 375 1.54 -11.38 2.96
C LEU A 375 2.35 -10.45 3.88
N ALA A 376 3.64 -10.71 4.06
CA ALA A 376 4.53 -9.83 4.85
C ALA A 376 4.59 -8.40 4.26
N LEU A 377 4.53 -8.30 2.94
CA LEU A 377 4.55 -7.04 2.19
C LEU A 377 3.15 -6.48 1.89
N ALA A 378 2.07 -7.03 2.47
CA ALA A 378 0.70 -6.57 2.19
C ALA A 378 0.54 -5.05 2.40
N HIS A 379 1.15 -4.52 3.46
CA HIS A 379 1.10 -3.10 3.79
C HIS A 379 1.70 -2.16 2.72
N THR A 380 2.52 -2.68 1.80
CA THR A 380 3.12 -1.90 0.71
C THR A 380 2.37 -2.02 -0.61
N LYS A 381 1.29 -2.82 -0.67
CA LYS A 381 0.58 -3.10 -1.92
C LYS A 381 -0.47 -2.03 -2.25
N ALA A 382 -1.00 -1.32 -1.26
CA ALA A 382 -1.97 -0.25 -1.46
C ALA A 382 -1.30 1.10 -1.77
N PRO A 383 -1.98 2.03 -2.48
CA PRO A 383 -1.46 3.37 -2.73
C PRO A 383 -1.13 4.11 -1.44
N GLY A 384 0.09 4.66 -1.39
CA GLY A 384 0.57 5.49 -0.30
C GLY A 384 0.20 6.97 -0.46
N PRO A 385 0.58 7.82 0.51
CA PRO A 385 0.31 9.26 0.45
C PRO A 385 0.95 9.96 -0.76
N TRP A 386 2.07 9.45 -1.27
CA TRP A 386 2.77 10.06 -2.40
C TRP A 386 2.08 9.75 -3.72
N GLU A 387 1.59 8.53 -3.89
CA GLU A 387 0.79 8.10 -5.04
C GLU A 387 -0.52 8.87 -5.11
N ILE A 388 -1.21 9.06 -3.96
CA ILE A 388 -2.41 9.90 -3.88
C ILE A 388 -2.09 11.36 -4.23
N LEU A 389 -0.99 11.91 -3.71
CA LEU A 389 -0.58 13.27 -4.02
C LEU A 389 -0.22 13.46 -5.50
N ASP A 390 0.35 12.45 -6.15
CA ASP A 390 0.64 12.50 -7.59
C ASP A 390 -0.66 12.61 -8.40
N GLU A 391 -1.68 11.85 -8.04
CA GLU A 391 -3.02 11.93 -8.64
C GLU A 391 -3.66 13.31 -8.41
N TYR A 392 -3.52 13.88 -7.20
CA TYR A 392 -3.99 15.25 -6.91
C TYR A 392 -3.30 16.27 -7.83
N ASN A 393 -1.98 16.18 -7.98
CA ASN A 393 -1.21 17.09 -8.81
C ASN A 393 -1.63 16.97 -10.28
N ARG A 394 -1.84 15.74 -10.78
CA ARG A 394 -2.31 15.50 -12.14
C ARG A 394 -3.67 16.12 -12.38
N PHE A 395 -4.61 15.98 -11.45
CA PHE A 395 -5.91 16.64 -11.55
C PHE A 395 -5.79 18.17 -11.48
N ASP A 396 -4.91 18.69 -10.62
CA ASP A 396 -4.67 20.13 -10.50
C ASP A 396 -4.13 20.76 -11.79
N GLU A 397 -3.45 20.01 -12.67
CA GLU A 397 -3.05 20.49 -14.01
C GLU A 397 -4.26 20.84 -14.89
N ASP A 398 -5.30 20.00 -14.88
CA ASP A 398 -6.55 20.26 -15.61
C ASP A 398 -7.36 21.39 -14.95
N LEU A 399 -7.43 21.40 -13.63
CA LEU A 399 -8.11 22.44 -12.87
C LEU A 399 -7.46 23.82 -13.05
N ASN A 400 -6.13 23.86 -13.15
CA ASN A 400 -5.38 25.10 -13.39
C ASN A 400 -5.72 25.71 -14.75
N GLN A 401 -5.99 24.92 -15.78
CA GLN A 401 -6.44 25.45 -17.08
C GLN A 401 -7.76 26.23 -16.93
N ILE A 402 -8.69 25.70 -16.11
CA ILE A 402 -9.96 26.39 -15.83
C ILE A 402 -9.70 27.71 -15.09
N ARG A 403 -8.83 27.70 -14.08
CA ARG A 403 -8.45 28.92 -13.34
C ARG A 403 -7.84 29.98 -14.24
N GLU A 404 -6.97 29.60 -15.17
CA GLU A 404 -6.35 30.56 -16.10
C GLU A 404 -7.36 31.14 -17.09
N VAL A 405 -8.33 30.36 -17.55
CA VAL A 405 -9.43 30.87 -18.39
C VAL A 405 -10.30 31.88 -17.61
N ILE A 406 -10.65 31.57 -16.36
CA ILE A 406 -11.40 32.50 -15.48
C ILE A 406 -10.62 33.81 -15.28
N LYS A 407 -9.30 33.72 -15.04
CA LYS A 407 -8.44 34.91 -14.91
C LYS A 407 -8.38 35.74 -16.19
N THR A 408 -8.22 35.08 -17.33
CA THR A 408 -8.18 35.74 -18.65
C THR A 408 -9.49 36.47 -18.95
N GLU A 409 -10.61 35.83 -18.68
CA GLU A 409 -11.93 36.44 -18.79
C GLU A 409 -12.07 37.67 -17.88
N LYS A 410 -11.70 37.55 -16.61
CA LYS A 410 -11.69 38.70 -15.71
C LYS A 410 -10.79 39.83 -16.21
N SER A 411 -9.61 39.52 -16.75
CA SER A 411 -8.71 40.53 -17.32
C SER A 411 -9.35 41.31 -18.47
N ARG A 412 -10.13 40.64 -19.35
CA ARG A 412 -10.91 41.31 -20.41
C ARG A 412 -11.96 42.23 -19.84
N TYR A 413 -12.69 41.79 -18.81
CA TYR A 413 -13.71 42.61 -18.15
C TYR A 413 -13.10 43.82 -17.45
N ASP A 414 -11.97 43.64 -16.78
CA ASP A 414 -11.23 44.73 -16.12
C ASP A 414 -10.73 45.76 -17.15
N GLN A 415 -10.33 45.34 -18.36
CA GLN A 415 -10.01 46.26 -19.45
C GLN A 415 -11.22 47.06 -19.94
N ALA A 416 -12.39 46.42 -20.06
CA ALA A 416 -13.62 47.13 -20.42
C ALA A 416 -13.99 48.19 -19.36
N VAL A 417 -13.87 47.86 -18.08
CA VAL A 417 -14.09 48.80 -16.96
C VAL A 417 -13.08 49.96 -16.99
N GLN A 418 -11.81 49.68 -17.28
CA GLN A 418 -10.80 50.71 -17.44
C GLN A 418 -11.13 51.68 -18.58
N ILE A 419 -11.59 51.15 -19.72
CA ILE A 419 -11.99 51.96 -20.88
C ILE A 419 -13.21 52.83 -20.54
N LEU A 420 -14.24 52.27 -19.88
CA LEU A 420 -15.42 53.02 -19.42
C LEU A 420 -15.01 54.23 -18.57
N SER A 421 -14.02 54.06 -17.69
CA SER A 421 -13.49 55.12 -16.83
C SER A 421 -12.63 56.14 -17.58
N LEU A 422 -11.68 55.67 -18.41
CA LEU A 422 -10.71 56.53 -19.12
C LEU A 422 -11.38 57.42 -20.18
N GLU A 423 -12.29 56.84 -20.96
CA GLU A 423 -13.05 57.57 -21.99
C GLU A 423 -14.23 58.37 -21.39
N LYS A 424 -14.49 58.20 -20.09
CA LYS A 424 -15.58 58.86 -19.35
C LYS A 424 -16.96 58.60 -19.97
N PHE A 425 -17.20 57.37 -20.39
CA PHE A 425 -18.48 56.96 -20.97
C PHE A 425 -19.62 56.97 -19.94
N VAL A 426 -19.31 56.75 -18.65
CA VAL A 426 -20.26 56.81 -17.53
C VAL A 426 -19.63 57.43 -16.29
N ASP A 427 -20.47 57.82 -15.32
CA ASP A 427 -20.02 58.31 -14.02
C ASP A 427 -19.24 57.24 -13.24
N GLN A 428 -18.30 57.69 -12.41
CA GLN A 428 -17.45 56.78 -11.61
C GLN A 428 -18.28 55.84 -10.72
N SER A 429 -19.41 56.32 -10.19
CA SER A 429 -20.30 55.48 -9.37
C SER A 429 -20.91 54.29 -10.13
N ILE A 430 -21.07 54.40 -11.46
CA ILE A 430 -21.56 53.30 -12.30
C ILE A 430 -20.41 52.35 -12.63
N VAL A 431 -19.22 52.90 -12.94
CA VAL A 431 -17.98 52.10 -13.12
C VAL A 431 -17.73 51.21 -11.90
N ASP A 432 -17.85 51.76 -10.69
CA ASP A 432 -17.64 51.04 -9.45
C ASP A 432 -18.68 49.90 -9.28
N GLN A 433 -19.95 50.14 -9.63
CA GLN A 433 -21.00 49.11 -9.59
C GLN A 433 -20.75 47.98 -10.60
N VAL A 434 -20.34 48.30 -11.83
CA VAL A 434 -19.98 47.31 -12.85
C VAL A 434 -18.78 46.47 -12.38
N SER A 435 -17.79 47.12 -11.78
CA SER A 435 -16.61 46.46 -11.22
C SER A 435 -16.98 45.47 -10.10
N GLU A 436 -17.89 45.85 -9.20
CA GLU A 436 -18.37 44.95 -8.13
C GLU A 436 -19.10 43.72 -8.69
N LEU A 437 -19.96 43.89 -9.72
CA LEU A 437 -20.62 42.76 -10.40
C LEU A 437 -19.60 41.78 -11.01
N ILE A 438 -18.55 42.29 -11.65
CA ILE A 438 -17.45 41.49 -12.20
C ILE A 438 -16.69 40.74 -11.10
N ILE A 439 -16.42 41.40 -9.97
CA ILE A 439 -15.73 40.79 -8.83
C ILE A 439 -16.59 39.68 -8.21
N GLU A 440 -17.90 39.91 -8.06
CA GLU A 440 -18.84 38.90 -7.55
C GLU A 440 -18.86 37.66 -8.44
N GLU A 441 -18.99 37.83 -9.76
CA GLU A 441 -18.97 36.71 -10.72
C GLU A 441 -17.65 35.93 -10.65
N TYR A 442 -16.52 36.64 -10.62
CA TYR A 442 -15.20 36.02 -10.53
C TYR A 442 -15.04 35.18 -9.26
N ARG A 443 -15.49 35.69 -8.10
CA ARG A 443 -15.49 34.95 -6.84
C ARG A 443 -16.36 33.70 -6.93
N ASN A 444 -17.58 33.83 -7.43
CA ASN A 444 -18.50 32.70 -7.58
C ASN A 444 -17.90 31.60 -8.47
N LYS A 445 -17.24 31.96 -9.58
CA LYS A 445 -16.53 30.99 -10.43
C LYS A 445 -15.41 30.29 -9.67
N LEU A 446 -14.62 31.01 -8.89
CA LEU A 446 -13.56 30.39 -8.08
C LEU A 446 -14.12 29.45 -7.00
N ASP A 447 -15.24 29.81 -6.38
CA ASP A 447 -15.91 28.97 -5.39
C ASP A 447 -16.42 27.67 -6.02
N ILE A 448 -17.05 27.75 -7.20
CA ILE A 448 -17.48 26.57 -7.99
C ILE A 448 -16.28 25.65 -8.30
N ILE A 449 -15.16 26.22 -8.75
CA ILE A 449 -13.96 25.44 -9.07
C ILE A 449 -13.31 24.86 -7.81
N SER A 450 -13.39 25.56 -6.67
CA SER A 450 -12.92 25.04 -5.39
C SER A 450 -13.76 23.86 -4.91
N GLU A 451 -15.09 23.95 -5.01
CA GLU A 451 -16.01 22.86 -4.67
C GLU A 451 -15.80 21.65 -5.60
N PHE A 452 -15.70 21.89 -6.91
CA PHE A 452 -15.39 20.86 -7.89
C PHE A 452 -14.07 20.13 -7.58
N ARG A 453 -13.05 20.88 -7.15
CA ARG A 453 -11.78 20.27 -6.71
C ARG A 453 -11.97 19.35 -5.51
N THR A 454 -12.67 19.81 -4.49
CA THR A 454 -12.92 19.01 -3.27
C THR A 454 -13.58 17.69 -3.65
N ASN A 455 -14.65 17.73 -4.45
CA ASN A 455 -15.37 16.51 -4.88
C ASN A 455 -14.45 15.55 -5.65
N LYS A 456 -13.61 16.08 -6.55
CA LYS A 456 -12.66 15.25 -7.31
C LYS A 456 -11.54 14.65 -6.45
N LEU A 457 -11.08 15.35 -5.43
CA LEU A 457 -10.12 14.77 -4.48
C LEU A 457 -10.75 13.66 -3.64
N GLU A 458 -12.02 13.82 -3.24
CA GLU A 458 -12.76 12.75 -2.55
C GLU A 458 -12.93 11.50 -3.42
N GLU A 459 -13.17 11.65 -4.72
CA GLU A 459 -13.17 10.53 -5.68
C GLU A 459 -11.81 9.79 -5.72
N ILE A 460 -10.70 10.55 -5.77
CA ILE A 460 -9.34 9.99 -5.74
C ILE A 460 -9.08 9.23 -4.42
N ASP A 461 -9.48 9.82 -3.30
CA ASP A 461 -9.31 9.22 -1.97
C ASP A 461 -10.13 7.96 -1.81
N GLN A 462 -11.35 7.95 -2.34
CA GLN A 462 -12.24 6.79 -2.28
C GLN A 462 -11.67 5.63 -3.09
N GLU A 463 -11.17 5.86 -4.31
CA GLU A 463 -10.51 4.82 -5.10
C GLU A 463 -9.28 4.24 -4.39
N ALA A 464 -8.42 5.10 -3.82
CA ALA A 464 -7.25 4.66 -3.06
C ALA A 464 -7.63 3.85 -1.81
N LYS A 465 -8.76 4.21 -1.18
CA LYS A 465 -9.33 3.49 -0.04
C LYS A 465 -9.89 2.14 -0.48
N ASP A 466 -10.62 2.06 -1.59
CA ASP A 466 -11.18 0.81 -2.10
C ASP A 466 -10.07 -0.20 -2.41
N ILE A 467 -8.95 0.25 -2.98
CA ILE A 467 -7.77 -0.60 -3.21
C ILE A 467 -7.17 -1.07 -1.87
N ARG A 468 -7.09 -0.20 -0.87
CA ARG A 468 -6.59 -0.55 0.46
C ARG A 468 -7.49 -1.59 1.14
N ASP A 469 -8.80 -1.42 1.04
CA ASP A 469 -9.78 -2.34 1.61
C ASP A 469 -9.68 -3.72 0.93
N GLN A 470 -9.49 -3.78 -0.39
CA GLN A 470 -9.22 -5.03 -1.11
C GLN A 470 -7.92 -5.72 -0.65
N VAL A 471 -6.84 -4.95 -0.43
CA VAL A 471 -5.56 -5.48 0.06
C VAL A 471 -5.69 -6.03 1.48
N GLU A 472 -6.42 -5.35 2.37
CA GLU A 472 -6.66 -5.84 3.73
C GLU A 472 -7.57 -7.08 3.73
N GLU A 473 -8.62 -7.12 2.90
CA GLU A 473 -9.46 -8.33 2.76
C GLU A 473 -8.62 -9.51 2.27
N TRP A 474 -7.79 -9.31 1.24
CA TRP A 474 -6.87 -10.34 0.75
C TRP A 474 -5.90 -10.80 1.83
N LYS A 475 -5.31 -9.87 2.59
CA LYS A 475 -4.40 -10.17 3.70
C LYS A 475 -5.09 -10.97 4.79
N GLU A 476 -6.32 -10.63 5.17
CA GLU A 476 -7.09 -11.40 6.15
C GLU A 476 -7.36 -12.83 5.66
N GLN A 477 -7.77 -13.00 4.40
CA GLN A 477 -7.95 -14.33 3.79
C GLN A 477 -6.66 -15.14 3.82
N MET A 478 -5.54 -14.52 3.45
CA MET A 478 -4.22 -15.16 3.47
C MET A 478 -3.76 -15.50 4.89
N GLN A 479 -4.01 -14.63 5.88
CA GLN A 479 -3.74 -14.91 7.29
C GLN A 479 -4.62 -16.02 7.85
N GLN A 480 -5.86 -16.16 7.39
CA GLN A 480 -6.69 -17.30 7.77
C GLN A 480 -6.12 -18.59 7.22
N LEU A 481 -5.66 -18.61 5.96
CA LEU A 481 -4.99 -19.77 5.38
C LEU A 481 -3.67 -20.10 6.09
N GLU A 482 -2.88 -19.08 6.41
CA GLU A 482 -1.70 -19.22 7.26
C GLU A 482 -2.11 -19.80 8.62
N ASN A 483 -3.05 -19.18 9.34
CA ASN A 483 -3.50 -19.67 10.63
C ASN A 483 -4.09 -21.08 10.55
N LEU A 484 -4.76 -21.48 9.48
CA LEU A 484 -5.20 -22.87 9.28
C LEU A 484 -4.02 -23.82 9.08
N ALA A 485 -2.94 -23.37 8.41
CA ALA A 485 -1.69 -24.11 8.30
C ALA A 485 -0.90 -24.15 9.62
N PHE A 486 -1.00 -23.11 10.45
CA PHE A 486 -0.22 -22.91 11.68
C PHE A 486 -1.03 -23.05 13.00
N ALA A 487 -2.31 -23.38 12.96
CA ALA A 487 -3.15 -23.51 14.16
C ALA A 487 -2.73 -24.71 15.00
N GLN A 488 -2.72 -24.52 16.31
CA GLN A 488 -2.61 -25.60 17.30
C GLN A 488 -4.00 -26.25 17.48
N PRO A 489 -4.11 -27.56 17.70
CA PRO A 489 -5.34 -28.12 18.23
C PRO A 489 -5.55 -27.56 19.65
N ASN A 490 -6.72 -26.96 19.89
CA ASN A 490 -7.14 -26.57 21.23
C ASN A 490 -6.95 -27.74 22.19
N SER A 491 -6.21 -27.50 23.26
CA SER A 491 -6.10 -28.37 24.43
C SER A 491 -7.40 -28.36 25.24
N GLU A 492 -8.52 -28.70 24.62
CA GLU A 492 -9.73 -29.09 25.33
C GLU A 492 -9.84 -30.61 25.30
N HIS A 493 -9.22 -31.24 26.29
CA HIS A 493 -9.77 -32.39 27.03
C HIS A 493 -8.84 -32.68 28.22
N GLN A 494 -8.92 -31.81 29.23
CA GLN A 494 -8.82 -32.27 30.61
C GLN A 494 -10.19 -32.79 31.05
N VAL A 495 -10.16 -33.87 31.84
CA VAL A 495 -11.25 -34.52 32.56
C VAL A 495 -12.09 -35.50 31.74
N PHE A 496 -11.73 -36.79 31.77
CA PHE A 496 -12.31 -37.78 32.71
C PHE A 496 -11.41 -39.01 32.85
#